data_AF-A0A1F9DTH9-F1
#
_entry.id   AF-A0A1F9DTH9-F1
#
_cell.length_a   1.000
_cell.length_b   1.000
_cell.length_c   1.000
_cell.angle_alpha   90.00
_cell.angle_beta   90.00
_cell.angle_gamma   90.00
#
_symmetry.space_group_name_H-M   'P 1'
#
loop_
_entity.id
_entity.type
_entity.pdbx_description
1 polymer ?
#
loop_
_entity_poly.entity_id
_entity_poly.type
_entity_poly.pdbx_seq_one_letter_code
_entity_poly.pdbx_strand_id
1 'polypeptide(L)' 'MRLFFCLIGLLLVVEGIPYFAFPDKLKKWMNIIQEIPDSQLRIIGFVSMCVGVIIAYLFR' A
#
# COMPACT_ATOMS: atom_id res chain seq x y z
N MET A 1 -21.31 -9.42 -3.35
CA MET A 1 -21.27 -8.71 -2.05
C MET A 1 -20.37 -9.38 -1.00
N ARG A 2 -20.44 -10.71 -0.78
CA ARG A 2 -19.60 -11.38 0.24
C ARG A 2 -18.08 -11.28 -0.01
N LEU A 3 -17.64 -11.39 -1.27
CA LEU A 3 -16.21 -11.31 -1.63
C LEU A 3 -15.60 -9.92 -1.37
N PHE A 4 -16.36 -8.85 -1.54
CA PHE A 4 -15.86 -7.49 -1.34
C PHE A 4 -15.48 -7.23 0.12
N PHE A 5 -16.34 -7.63 1.07
CA PHE A 5 -16.05 -7.55 2.49
C PHE A 5 -14.91 -8.49 2.91
N CYS A 6 -14.79 -9.66 2.27
CA CYS A 6 -13.72 -10.60 2.56
C CYS A 6 -12.35 -10.08 2.09
N LEU A 7 -12.30 -9.47 0.90
CA LEU A 7 -11.11 -8.79 0.36
C LEU A 7 -10.70 -7.62 1.24
N ILE A 8 -11.64 -6.77 1.68
CA ILE A 8 -11.36 -5.66 2.60
C ILE A 8 -10.80 -6.19 3.93
N GLY A 9 -11.39 -7.25 4.49
CA GLY A 9 -10.92 -7.88 5.72
C GLY A 9 -9.51 -8.45 5.59
N LEU A 10 -9.22 -9.14 4.49
CA LEU A 10 -7.88 -9.67 4.20
C LEU A 10 -6.86 -8.53 4.04
N LEU A 11 -7.23 -7.45 3.33
CA LEU A 11 -6.36 -6.30 3.09
C LEU A 11 -5.99 -5.59 4.40
N LEU A 12 -6.95 -5.46 5.32
CA LEU A 12 -6.70 -4.95 6.69
C LEU A 12 -5.76 -5.84 7.49
N VAL A 13 -5.88 -7.18 7.38
CA VAL A 13 -4.96 -8.11 8.06
C VAL A 13 -3.55 -8.00 7.48
N VAL A 14 -3.43 -7.96 6.14
CA VAL A 14 -2.13 -7.84 5.46
C VAL A 14 -1.44 -6.53 5.79
N GLU A 15 -2.16 -5.41 5.76
CA GLU A 15 -1.63 -4.10 6.20
C GLU A 15 -1.27 -4.13 7.70
N GLY A 16 -2.08 -4.77 8.53
CA GLY A 16 -1.89 -4.88 9.99
C GLY A 16 -0.63 -5.64 10.41
N ILE A 17 -0.18 -6.63 9.64
CA ILE A 17 0.99 -7.46 9.96
C ILE A 17 2.27 -6.62 10.10
N PRO A 18 2.65 -5.75 9.14
CA PRO A 18 3.75 -4.81 9.29
C PRO A 18 3.67 -3.99 10.58
N TYR A 19 2.49 -3.43 10.90
CA TYR A 19 2.31 -2.58 12.10
C TYR A 19 2.49 -3.37 13.39
N PHE A 20 2.03 -4.62 13.42
CA PHE A 20 2.12 -5.47 14.61
C PHE A 20 3.49 -6.14 14.77
N ALA A 21 4.05 -6.69 13.70
CA ALA A 21 5.26 -7.49 13.75
C ALA A 21 6.54 -6.64 13.80
N PHE A 22 6.57 -5.47 13.14
CA PHE A 22 7.79 -4.66 13.03
C PHE A 22 7.50 -3.14 13.10
N PRO A 23 7.03 -2.62 14.25
CA PRO A 23 6.69 -1.20 14.41
C PRO A 23 7.89 -0.27 14.20
N ASP A 24 9.09 -0.66 14.62
CA ASP A 24 10.31 0.15 14.49
C ASP A 24 10.75 0.34 13.03
N LYS A 25 10.57 -0.71 12.20
CA LYS A 25 10.89 -0.61 10.77
C LYS A 25 9.93 0.39 10.13
N LEU A 26 8.62 0.24 10.33
CA LEU A 26 7.63 1.15 9.77
C LEU A 26 7.89 2.61 10.11
N LYS A 27 8.20 2.93 11.38
CA LYS A 27 8.55 4.30 11.77
C LYS A 27 9.77 4.83 11.01
N LYS A 28 10.80 4.01 10.82
CA LYS A 28 11.98 4.40 10.05
C LYS A 28 11.66 4.61 8.57
N TRP A 29 10.85 3.74 7.97
CA TRP A 29 10.36 3.89 6.60
C TRP A 29 9.54 5.18 6.44
N MET A 30 8.70 5.52 7.41
CA MET A 30 7.88 6.72 7.38
C MET A 30 8.68 8.02 7.51
N ASN A 31 9.82 8.00 8.23
CA ASN A 31 10.77 9.11 8.22
C ASN A 31 11.44 9.28 6.85
N ILE A 32 11.86 8.18 6.22
CA ILE A 32 12.46 8.23 4.89
C ILE A 32 11.46 8.80 3.87
N ILE A 33 10.19 8.42 3.96
CA ILE A 33 9.12 8.95 3.09
C ILE A 33 8.94 10.46 3.27
N GLN A 34 9.07 10.99 4.49
CA GLN A 34 8.98 12.43 4.76
C GLN A 34 10.17 13.21 4.20
N GLU A 35 11.33 12.57 4.01
CA GLU A 35 12.50 13.21 3.39
C GLU A 35 12.41 13.25 1.85
N ILE A 36 11.51 12.46 1.23
CA ILE A 36 11.32 12.45 -0.23
C ILE A 36 10.44 13.66 -0.64
N PRO A 37 10.84 14.42 -1.67
CA PRO A 37 10.06 15.57 -2.13
C PRO A 37 8.69 15.15 -2.68
N ASP A 38 7.66 15.98 -2.44
CA ASP A 38 6.27 15.74 -2.84
C ASP A 38 6.09 15.38 -4.33
N SER A 39 6.92 15.98 -5.21
CA SER A 39 6.88 15.70 -6.65
C SER A 39 7.21 14.24 -6.96
N GLN A 40 8.23 13.69 -6.29
CA GLN A 40 8.64 12.30 -6.47
C GLN A 40 7.62 11.35 -5.81
N LEU A 41 7.08 11.71 -4.64
CA LEU A 41 6.00 10.96 -4.00
C LEU A 41 4.76 10.85 -4.91
N ARG A 42 4.38 11.94 -5.57
CA ARG A 42 3.24 11.96 -6.51
C ARG A 42 3.48 11.05 -7.71
N ILE A 43 4.69 11.06 -8.28
CA ILE A 43 5.02 10.18 -9.40
C ILE A 43 4.97 8.71 -8.97
N ILE A 44 5.55 8.37 -7.82
CA ILE A 44 5.50 7.02 -7.26
C ILE A 44 4.05 6.58 -7.03
N GLY A 45 3.22 7.44 -6.43
CA GLY A 45 1.79 7.19 -6.22
C GLY A 45 1.00 7.04 -7.51
N PHE A 46 1.33 7.82 -8.54
CA PHE A 46 0.67 7.71 -9.85
C PHE A 46 1.05 6.40 -10.54
N VAL A 47 2.33 6.03 -10.53
CA VAL A 47 2.81 4.76 -11.11
C VAL A 47 2.19 3.58 -10.37
N SER A 48 2.10 3.62 -9.03
CA SER A 48 1.49 2.54 -8.25
C SER A 48 0.00 2.38 -8.55
N MET A 49 -0.73 3.49 -8.73
CA MET A 49 -2.13 3.46 -9.20
C MET A 49 -2.24 2.81 -10.59
N CYS A 50 -1.43 3.23 -11.56
CA CYS A 50 -1.45 2.65 -12.91
C CYS A 50 -1.15 1.15 -12.90
N VAL A 51 -0.12 0.74 -12.16
CA VAL A 51 0.23 -0.68 -12.01
C VAL A 51 -0.91 -1.46 -11.36
N GLY A 52 -1.54 -0.91 -10.31
CA GLY A 52 -2.69 -1.53 -9.65
C GLY A 52 -3.86 -1.76 -10.62
N VAL A 53 -4.15 -0.79 -11.50
CA VAL A 53 -5.18 -0.92 -12.53
C VAL A 53 -4.81 -1.97 -13.57
N ILE A 54 -3.55 -2.01 -14.02
CA ILE A 54 -3.06 -3.01 -14.99
C ILE A 54 -3.20 -4.43 -14.40
N ILE A 55 -2.77 -4.64 -13.16
CA ILE A 55 -2.88 -5.93 -12.47
C ILE A 55 -4.36 -6.32 -12.30
N ALA A 56 -5.21 -5.38 -11.87
CA ALA A 56 -6.64 -5.63 -11.72
C ALA A 56 -7.32 -5.98 -13.05
N TYR A 57 -6.83 -5.45 -14.18
CA TYR A 57 -7.32 -5.79 -15.51
C TYR A 57 -6.81 -7.16 -15.98
N LEU A 58 -5.57 -7.52 -15.66
CA LEU A 58 -4.94 -8.81 -16.02
C LEU A 58 -5.48 -10.01 -15.23
N PHE A 59 -5.80 -9.80 -13.95
CA PHE A 59 -6.34 -10.84 -13.06
C PHE A 59 -7.88 -10.89 -13.03
N ARG A 60 -8.55 -10.02 -13.78
CA ARG A 60 -9.99 -10.05 -13.99
C ARG A 60 -10.36 -10.95 -15.15
#